data_AF-A0A2G5J268-F1
#
_entry.id   AF-A0A2G5J268-F1
#
_cell.length_a   1.000
_cell.length_b   1.000
_cell.length_c   1.000
_cell.angle_alpha   90.00
_cell.angle_beta   90.00
_cell.angle_gamma   90.00
#
_symmetry.space_group_name_H-M   'P 1'
#
loop_
_entity.id
_entity.type
_entity.pdbx_description
1 polymer ?
#
loop_
_entity_poly.entity_id
_entity_poly.type
_entity_poly.pdbx_seq_one_letter_code
_entity_poly.pdbx_strand_id
1 'polypeptide(L)'
;MAAHPGTVTTRSAWHDVPRLQVRQFAELAMAEAPVLAEEILREIRREHPQLPVVLDDSGEPMALVGIRRAIEVFVQHLETAEGRPRVHPEVFQEFGRGEGLHGRSLDSLQAMYRLGVRLAWRRFAEIGQRVDIPPPAMYELVDAGYEYLDGLVEQSVRGYAEAAARQAGERLRLQRRLMELLLSEHHPRGDAAEALVECAARIGWPLPDRVAVGVLLRPAREAVAPAVGQSVLLDMEYEQPRMVVPEPDAAGRPELLHRALTGWSGAIGPPVPLADAAKSLRWAEAAVRLMERRLLPAGEVLHCTEHTEALVLLQPEELIDDLALRCLAPLAHCGPAHGRRLAETLLAWLETRGGAPEVAARLGVHPQTVRYRLRQIRELWGDEIDHPDRRFELELVLRAQRLRGELGDPRARR
;
A
#
# COMPACT_ATOMS: atom_id res chain seq x y z
N MET A 1 -15.80 60.69 -13.13
CA MET A 1 -15.81 60.76 -11.65
C MET A 1 -17.04 60.03 -11.15
N ALA A 2 -16.91 58.74 -10.84
CA ALA A 2 -17.98 57.95 -10.24
C ALA A 2 -17.57 57.63 -8.79
N ALA A 3 -18.41 58.03 -7.85
CA ALA A 3 -18.18 57.89 -6.42
C ALA A 3 -18.21 56.42 -6.00
N HIS A 4 -17.18 55.99 -5.25
CA HIS A 4 -17.23 54.75 -4.47
C HIS A 4 -18.19 54.94 -3.29
N PRO A 5 -19.13 54.03 -3.03
CA PRO A 5 -19.89 54.04 -1.78
C PRO A 5 -18.95 53.68 -0.63
N GLY A 6 -18.93 54.54 0.39
CA GLY A 6 -18.08 54.40 1.56
C GLY A 6 -18.33 53.09 2.30
N THR A 7 -17.25 52.41 2.68
CA THR A 7 -17.24 51.41 3.73
C THR A 7 -17.75 52.08 5.02
N VAL A 8 -18.98 51.75 5.41
CA VAL A 8 -19.52 52.08 6.72
C VAL A 8 -18.69 51.30 7.73
N THR A 9 -17.79 52.00 8.44
CA THR A 9 -17.14 51.46 9.63
C THR A 9 -18.21 51.31 10.70
N THR A 10 -18.80 50.12 10.80
CA THR A 10 -19.71 49.76 11.88
C THR A 10 -18.96 49.94 13.19
N ARG A 11 -19.39 50.91 14.00
CA ARG A 11 -18.94 51.10 15.36
C ARG A 11 -19.31 49.82 16.13
N SER A 12 -18.32 49.15 16.73
CA SER A 12 -18.58 47.93 17.50
C SER A 12 -19.38 48.28 18.74
N ALA A 13 -20.58 47.69 18.86
CA ALA A 13 -21.45 47.82 20.02
C ALA A 13 -20.78 47.34 21.30
N TRP A 14 -19.84 46.39 21.23
CA TRP A 14 -19.02 45.97 22.38
C TRP A 14 -18.11 47.09 22.89
N HIS A 15 -17.57 47.92 22.00
CA HIS A 15 -16.71 49.06 22.37
C HIS A 15 -17.49 50.22 22.99
N ASP A 16 -18.80 50.29 22.73
CA ASP A 16 -19.69 51.29 23.31
C ASP A 16 -20.19 50.89 24.73
N VAL A 17 -19.89 49.66 25.19
CA VAL A 17 -20.20 49.22 26.56
C VAL A 17 -19.26 49.89 27.57
N PRO A 18 -19.79 50.46 28.67
CA PRO A 18 -18.99 50.96 29.78
C PRO A 18 -17.91 49.96 30.24
N ARG A 19 -16.65 50.42 30.31
CA ARG A 19 -15.50 49.57 30.72
C ARG A 19 -15.70 48.87 32.07
N LEU A 20 -16.45 49.47 32.98
CA LEU A 20 -16.78 48.86 34.27
C LEU A 20 -17.66 47.60 34.08
N GLN A 21 -18.65 47.66 33.19
CA GLN A 21 -19.51 46.51 32.88
C GLN A 21 -18.74 45.41 32.14
N VAL A 22 -17.83 45.78 31.22
CA VAL A 22 -16.96 44.79 30.53
C VAL A 22 -16.07 44.05 31.52
N ARG A 23 -15.45 44.78 32.47
CA ARG A 23 -14.65 44.15 33.55
C ARG A 23 -15.49 43.27 34.45
N GLN A 24 -16.66 43.73 34.89
CA GLN A 24 -17.57 42.91 35.71
C GLN A 24 -18.01 41.63 34.98
N PHE A 25 -18.30 41.73 33.68
CA PHE A 25 -18.60 40.57 32.84
C PHE A 25 -17.42 39.60 32.78
N ALA A 26 -16.21 40.10 32.52
CA ALA A 26 -15.01 39.27 32.42
C ALA A 26 -14.62 38.62 33.75
N GLU A 27 -14.70 39.35 34.87
CA GLU A 27 -14.45 38.83 36.22
C GLU A 27 -15.41 37.68 36.55
N LEU A 28 -16.72 37.85 36.27
CA LEU A 28 -17.72 36.80 36.47
C LEU A 28 -17.48 35.60 35.53
N ALA A 29 -17.20 35.85 34.26
CA ALA A 29 -16.95 34.79 33.29
C ALA A 29 -15.66 34.00 33.60
N MET A 30 -14.60 34.67 34.08
CA MET A 30 -13.37 34.01 34.56
C MET A 30 -13.64 33.17 35.81
N ALA A 31 -14.45 33.67 36.75
CA ALA A 31 -14.80 32.93 37.97
C ALA A 31 -15.67 31.69 37.67
N GLU A 32 -16.56 31.76 36.67
CA GLU A 32 -17.43 30.65 36.27
C GLU A 32 -16.76 29.67 35.29
N ALA A 33 -15.60 30.02 34.69
CA ALA A 33 -14.93 29.20 33.67
C ALA A 33 -14.61 27.75 34.10
N PRO A 34 -14.12 27.47 35.32
CA PRO A 34 -13.87 26.09 35.74
C PRO A 34 -15.14 25.25 35.82
N VAL A 35 -16.22 25.81 36.37
CA VAL A 35 -17.52 25.13 36.50
C VAL A 35 -18.14 24.88 35.13
N LEU A 36 -18.08 25.87 34.25
CA LEU A 36 -18.56 25.73 32.87
C LEU A 36 -17.78 24.67 32.08
N ALA A 37 -16.46 24.59 32.28
CA ALA A 37 -15.64 23.57 31.63
C ALA A 37 -16.04 22.15 32.06
N GLU A 38 -16.30 21.94 33.34
CA GLU A 38 -16.81 20.66 33.86
C GLU A 38 -18.20 20.33 33.31
N GLU A 39 -19.10 21.32 33.22
CA GLU A 39 -20.43 21.16 32.63
C GLU A 39 -20.34 20.74 31.15
N ILE A 40 -19.51 21.41 30.37
CA ILE A 40 -19.28 21.09 28.95
C ILE A 40 -18.73 19.68 28.81
N LEU A 41 -17.70 19.31 29.57
CA LEU A 41 -17.12 17.97 29.48
C LEU A 41 -18.14 16.88 29.88
N ARG A 42 -18.95 17.13 30.91
CA ARG A 42 -20.00 16.21 31.35
C ARG A 42 -21.04 16.00 30.24
N GLU A 43 -21.45 17.07 29.57
CA GLU A 43 -22.44 17.00 28.50
C GLU A 43 -21.86 16.33 27.24
N ILE A 44 -20.61 16.64 26.87
CA ILE A 44 -19.91 15.96 25.78
C ILE A 44 -19.84 14.45 26.05
N ARG A 45 -19.49 14.03 27.27
CA ARG A 45 -19.44 12.60 27.64
C ARG A 45 -20.81 11.93 27.63
N ARG A 46 -21.88 12.68 27.86
CA ARG A 46 -23.25 12.17 27.79
C ARG A 46 -23.68 11.91 26.35
N GLU A 47 -23.39 12.83 25.43
CA GLU A 47 -23.68 12.66 23.99
C GLU A 47 -22.68 11.71 23.29
N HIS A 48 -21.45 11.62 23.80
CA HIS A 48 -20.38 10.77 23.28
C HIS A 48 -19.80 9.84 24.36
N PRO A 49 -20.50 8.77 24.76
CA PRO A 49 -20.07 7.86 25.84
C PRO A 49 -18.76 7.12 25.56
N GLN A 50 -18.38 7.03 24.27
CA GLN A 50 -17.16 6.35 23.82
C GLN A 50 -15.90 7.22 23.96
N LEU A 51 -16.03 8.46 24.46
CA LEU A 51 -14.89 9.37 24.62
C LEU A 51 -13.91 8.80 25.69
N PRO A 52 -12.69 8.39 25.30
CA PRO A 52 -11.71 7.90 26.25
C PRO A 52 -11.25 9.05 27.16
N VAL A 53 -11.07 8.74 28.44
CA VAL A 53 -10.53 9.70 29.41
C VAL A 53 -9.01 9.61 29.35
N VAL A 54 -8.39 10.56 28.64
CA VAL A 54 -6.94 10.77 28.65
C VAL A 54 -6.61 11.77 29.74
N LEU A 55 -5.72 11.39 30.65
CA LEU A 55 -5.27 12.23 31.76
C LEU A 55 -3.96 12.95 31.40
N ASP A 56 -3.79 14.16 31.91
CA ASP A 56 -2.51 14.86 31.90
C ASP A 56 -1.58 14.37 33.04
N ASP A 57 -0.38 14.93 33.15
CA ASP A 57 0.61 14.59 34.18
C ASP A 57 0.11 14.85 35.62
N SER A 58 -0.93 15.68 35.77
CA SER A 58 -1.57 15.99 37.06
C SER A 58 -2.75 15.07 37.39
N GLY A 59 -3.18 14.23 36.44
CA GLY A 59 -4.33 13.35 36.58
C GLY A 59 -5.67 13.99 36.23
N GLU A 60 -5.69 15.21 35.65
CA GLU A 60 -6.91 15.82 35.12
C GLU A 60 -7.19 15.34 33.68
N PRO A 61 -8.47 15.17 33.27
CA PRO A 61 -8.79 14.89 31.88
C PRO A 61 -8.27 16.00 30.96
N MET A 62 -7.44 15.68 29.98
CA MET A 62 -6.87 16.66 29.05
C MET A 62 -7.95 17.51 28.35
N ALA A 63 -9.11 16.91 28.06
CA ALA A 63 -10.25 17.61 27.49
C ALA A 63 -10.79 18.71 28.43
N LEU A 64 -10.79 18.49 29.75
CA LEU A 64 -11.20 19.48 30.74
C LEU A 64 -10.25 20.69 30.72
N VAL A 65 -8.95 20.41 30.73
CA VAL A 65 -7.90 21.43 30.68
C VAL A 65 -8.03 22.27 29.41
N GLY A 66 -8.25 21.62 28.26
CA GLY A 66 -8.45 22.29 26.97
C GLY A 66 -9.69 23.18 26.93
N ILE A 67 -10.84 22.69 27.42
CA ILE A 67 -12.09 23.46 27.45
C ILE A 67 -11.94 24.68 28.38
N ARG A 68 -11.42 24.48 29.59
CA ARG A 68 -11.18 25.55 30.57
C ARG A 68 -10.29 26.63 29.96
N ARG A 69 -9.18 26.23 29.33
CA ARG A 69 -8.24 27.15 28.71
C ARG A 69 -8.86 27.93 27.54
N ALA A 70 -9.71 27.29 26.73
CA ALA A 70 -10.41 27.96 25.63
C ALA A 70 -11.32 29.08 26.14
N ILE A 71 -12.07 28.83 27.22
CA ILE A 71 -12.97 29.82 27.84
C ILE A 71 -12.15 30.98 28.41
N GLU A 72 -11.11 30.69 29.20
CA GLU A 72 -10.26 31.71 29.81
C GLU A 72 -9.60 32.63 28.78
N VAL A 73 -9.05 32.06 27.70
CA VAL A 73 -8.41 32.84 26.63
C VAL A 73 -9.41 33.73 25.90
N PHE A 74 -10.63 33.22 25.65
CA PHE A 74 -11.68 34.02 25.06
C PHE A 74 -12.07 35.20 25.96
N VAL A 75 -12.29 34.96 27.25
CA VAL A 75 -12.68 36.01 28.21
C VAL A 75 -11.58 37.05 28.38
N GLN A 76 -10.31 36.63 28.48
CA GLN A 76 -9.16 37.55 28.52
C GLN A 76 -9.08 38.45 27.28
N HIS A 77 -9.46 37.92 26.12
CA HIS A 77 -9.49 38.71 24.89
C HIS A 77 -10.55 39.83 24.94
N LEU A 78 -11.69 39.59 25.58
CA LEU A 78 -12.76 40.59 25.72
C LEU A 78 -12.35 41.81 26.55
N GLU A 79 -11.40 41.65 27.48
CA GLU A 79 -10.88 42.75 28.30
C GLU A 79 -9.85 43.61 27.56
N THR A 80 -9.11 43.03 26.62
CA THR A 80 -7.90 43.64 26.03
C THR A 80 -8.15 44.37 24.72
N ALA A 81 -9.26 44.06 24.03
CA ALA A 81 -9.85 44.80 22.90
C ALA A 81 -8.85 45.50 21.95
N GLU A 82 -7.89 44.74 21.41
CA GLU A 82 -7.24 45.08 20.13
C GLU A 82 -7.03 43.79 19.30
N GLY A 83 -7.73 43.70 18.16
CA GLY A 83 -7.55 42.64 17.16
C GLY A 83 -8.39 41.38 17.38
N ARG A 84 -8.08 40.32 16.61
CA ARG A 84 -8.78 39.03 16.65
C ARG A 84 -8.33 38.17 17.83
N PRO A 85 -9.21 37.39 18.47
CA PRO A 85 -8.81 36.46 19.51
C PRO A 85 -7.86 35.42 18.93
N ARG A 86 -6.63 35.36 19.45
CA ARG A 86 -5.61 34.40 19.01
C ARG A 86 -5.44 33.31 20.03
N VAL A 87 -5.54 32.09 19.53
CA VAL A 87 -5.36 30.86 20.29
C VAL A 87 -3.87 30.51 20.30
N HIS A 88 -3.35 30.00 21.42
CA HIS A 88 -2.07 29.27 21.39
C HIS A 88 -2.24 27.96 20.58
N PRO A 89 -1.58 27.81 19.40
CA PRO A 89 -1.86 26.69 18.50
C PRO A 89 -1.57 25.31 19.10
N GLU A 90 -0.62 25.23 20.02
CA GLU A 90 -0.05 23.98 20.53
C GLU A 90 -1.08 23.10 21.25
N VAL A 91 -1.88 23.66 22.17
CA VAL A 91 -2.85 22.90 22.97
C VAL A 91 -3.93 22.25 22.10
N PHE A 92 -4.41 22.97 21.08
CA PHE A 92 -5.49 22.48 20.20
C PHE A 92 -4.96 21.55 19.11
N GLN A 93 -3.73 21.77 18.64
CA GLN A 93 -3.03 20.78 17.81
C GLN A 93 -2.77 19.48 18.58
N GLU A 94 -2.35 19.55 19.85
CA GLU A 94 -2.17 18.38 20.71
C GLU A 94 -3.48 17.63 20.95
N PHE A 95 -4.56 18.37 21.22
CA PHE A 95 -5.90 17.79 21.30
C PHE A 95 -6.25 17.05 20.00
N GLY A 96 -6.15 17.73 18.85
CA GLY A 96 -6.37 17.12 17.54
C GLY A 96 -5.50 15.88 17.26
N ARG A 97 -4.21 15.91 17.62
CA ARG A 97 -3.31 14.75 17.52
C ARG A 97 -3.80 13.60 18.39
N GLY A 98 -4.22 13.89 19.62
CA GLY A 98 -4.78 12.91 20.56
C GLY A 98 -6.02 12.24 19.97
N GLU A 99 -6.93 13.00 19.37
CA GLU A 99 -8.11 12.44 18.69
C GLU A 99 -7.74 11.51 17.53
N GLY A 100 -6.74 11.92 16.72
CA GLY A 100 -6.25 11.14 15.59
C GLY A 100 -5.64 9.80 15.99
N LEU A 101 -4.84 9.77 17.06
CA LEU A 101 -4.25 8.53 17.60
C LEU A 101 -5.30 7.51 18.07
N HIS A 102 -6.47 7.99 18.48
CA HIS A 102 -7.59 7.15 18.93
C HIS A 102 -8.58 6.81 17.79
N GLY A 103 -8.27 7.14 16.53
CA GLY A 103 -9.05 6.74 15.34
C GLY A 103 -10.44 7.37 15.23
N ARG A 104 -10.66 8.54 15.85
CA ARG A 104 -11.98 9.21 15.87
C ARG A 104 -12.26 9.98 14.59
N SER A 105 -13.53 10.10 14.19
CA SER A 105 -13.89 10.87 12.99
C SER A 105 -13.79 12.37 13.23
N LEU A 106 -13.40 13.10 12.18
CA LEU A 106 -13.39 14.57 12.18
C LEU A 106 -14.78 15.16 12.51
N ASP A 107 -15.84 14.48 12.07
CA ASP A 107 -17.22 14.88 12.32
C ASP A 107 -17.57 14.83 13.81
N SER A 108 -17.07 13.81 14.53
CA SER A 108 -17.27 13.70 15.99
C SER A 108 -16.56 14.84 16.71
N LEU A 109 -15.35 15.21 16.26
CA LEU A 109 -14.60 16.33 16.80
C LEU A 109 -15.36 17.66 16.64
N GLN A 110 -15.89 17.92 15.44
CA GLN A 110 -16.67 19.13 15.17
C GLN A 110 -17.97 19.19 15.97
N ALA A 111 -18.66 18.05 16.17
CA ALA A 111 -19.87 17.98 16.97
C ALA A 111 -19.62 18.38 18.44
N MET A 112 -18.53 17.88 19.04
CA MET A 112 -18.13 18.22 20.40
C MET A 112 -17.84 19.72 20.55
N TYR A 113 -17.14 20.33 19.60
CA TYR A 113 -16.88 21.78 19.58
C TYR A 113 -18.19 22.59 19.53
N ARG A 114 -19.13 22.21 18.65
CA ARG A 114 -20.45 22.89 18.55
C ARG A 114 -21.25 22.80 19.84
N LEU A 115 -21.20 21.67 20.54
CA LEU A 115 -21.86 21.50 21.83
C LEU A 115 -21.24 22.42 22.90
N GLY A 116 -19.90 22.45 22.99
CA GLY A 116 -19.19 23.33 23.92
C GLY A 116 -19.51 24.81 23.73
N VAL A 117 -19.55 25.28 22.49
CA VAL A 117 -19.92 26.67 22.15
C VAL A 117 -21.33 27.00 22.58
N ARG A 118 -22.28 26.10 22.32
CA ARG A 118 -23.69 26.33 22.65
C ARG A 118 -23.89 26.51 24.16
N LEU A 119 -23.17 25.72 24.96
CA LEU A 119 -23.20 25.80 26.41
C LEU A 119 -22.47 27.04 26.94
N ALA A 120 -21.29 27.36 26.39
CA ALA A 120 -20.55 28.56 26.75
C ALA A 120 -21.34 29.84 26.43
N TRP A 121 -21.95 29.90 25.25
CA TRP A 121 -22.81 31.00 24.85
C TRP A 121 -23.98 31.20 25.81
N ARG A 122 -24.65 30.10 26.22
CA ARG A 122 -25.75 30.17 27.18
C ARG A 122 -25.30 30.81 28.51
N ARG A 123 -24.14 30.42 29.03
CA ARG A 123 -23.59 31.03 30.25
C ARG A 123 -23.20 32.49 30.06
N PHE A 124 -22.54 32.83 28.97
CA PHE A 124 -22.20 34.23 28.67
C PHE A 124 -23.46 35.10 28.52
N ALA A 125 -24.54 34.59 27.94
CA ALA A 125 -25.82 35.29 27.88
C ALA A 125 -26.45 35.51 29.27
N GLU A 126 -26.33 34.54 30.18
CA GLU A 126 -26.78 34.67 31.58
C GLU A 126 -25.96 35.72 32.34
N ILE A 127 -24.63 35.72 32.18
CA ILE A 127 -23.73 36.71 32.80
C ILE A 127 -23.98 38.11 32.20
N GLY A 128 -24.12 38.22 30.88
CA GLY A 128 -24.39 39.48 30.20
C GLY A 128 -25.69 40.14 30.67
N GLN A 129 -26.72 39.34 30.93
CA GLN A 129 -27.97 39.83 31.54
C GLN A 129 -27.79 40.34 32.98
N ARG A 130 -26.95 39.67 33.79
CA ARG A 130 -26.69 40.09 35.18
C ARG A 130 -25.94 41.42 35.30
N VAL A 131 -25.17 41.77 34.27
CA VAL A 131 -24.34 42.98 34.22
C VAL A 131 -24.96 44.08 33.33
N ASP A 132 -26.18 43.84 32.81
CA ASP A 132 -26.91 44.73 31.91
C ASP A 132 -26.11 45.10 30.64
N ILE A 133 -25.47 44.10 30.02
CA ILE A 133 -24.79 44.26 28.72
C ILE A 133 -25.86 44.45 27.62
N PRO A 134 -25.77 45.50 26.78
CA PRO A 134 -26.73 45.73 25.71
C PRO A 134 -26.83 44.55 24.72
N PRO A 135 -28.03 44.18 24.24
CA PRO A 135 -28.20 43.09 23.28
C PRO A 135 -27.34 43.20 22.01
N PRO A 136 -27.14 44.39 21.40
CA PRO A 136 -26.25 44.53 20.24
C PRO A 136 -24.80 44.12 20.53
N ALA A 137 -24.29 44.41 21.73
CA ALA A 137 -22.96 44.00 22.15
C ALA A 137 -22.89 42.48 22.34
N MET A 138 -23.94 41.88 22.91
CA MET A 138 -24.06 40.43 23.03
C MET A 138 -24.09 39.72 21.66
N TYR A 139 -24.73 40.30 20.63
CA TYR A 139 -24.71 39.72 19.28
C TYR A 139 -23.31 39.74 18.66
N GLU A 140 -22.54 40.82 18.83
CA GLU A 140 -21.14 40.86 18.39
C GLU A 140 -20.27 39.82 19.11
N LEU A 141 -20.57 39.55 20.39
CA LEU A 141 -19.88 38.51 21.16
C LEU A 141 -20.12 37.11 20.57
N VAL A 142 -21.31 36.84 20.02
CA VAL A 142 -21.62 35.59 19.31
C VAL A 142 -20.72 35.43 18.10
N ASP A 143 -20.65 36.46 17.26
CA ASP A 143 -19.87 36.42 16.02
C ASP A 143 -18.38 36.26 16.32
N ALA A 144 -17.85 36.99 17.31
CA ALA A 144 -16.47 36.84 17.78
C ALA A 144 -16.21 35.45 18.37
N GLY A 145 -17.19 34.86 19.06
CA GLY A 145 -17.13 33.51 19.59
C GLY A 145 -17.07 32.44 18.50
N TYR A 146 -17.85 32.59 17.43
CA TYR A 146 -17.79 31.69 16.26
C TYR A 146 -16.47 31.83 15.50
N GLU A 147 -15.96 33.05 15.27
CA GLU A 147 -14.67 33.25 14.61
C GLU A 147 -13.52 32.66 15.45
N TYR A 148 -13.57 32.79 16.78
CA TYR A 148 -12.62 32.13 17.69
C TYR A 148 -12.68 30.61 17.59
N LEU A 149 -13.90 30.04 17.60
CA LEU A 149 -14.13 28.60 17.46
C LEU A 149 -13.58 28.06 16.14
N ASP A 150 -13.83 28.74 15.03
CA ASP A 150 -13.36 28.30 13.73
C ASP A 150 -11.83 28.18 13.71
N GLY A 151 -11.13 29.12 14.37
CA GLY A 151 -9.69 29.03 14.61
C GLY A 151 -9.28 27.82 15.48
N LEU A 152 -10.03 27.51 16.55
CA LEU A 152 -9.80 26.32 17.39
C LEU A 152 -9.96 25.01 16.61
N VAL A 153 -11.04 24.92 15.82
CA VAL A 153 -11.35 23.76 14.99
C VAL A 153 -10.25 23.58 13.95
N GLU A 154 -9.83 24.64 13.26
CA GLU A 154 -8.75 24.57 12.26
C GLU A 154 -7.44 24.02 12.85
N GLN A 155 -7.00 24.50 14.02
CA GLN A 155 -5.80 23.98 14.69
C GLN A 155 -5.94 22.52 15.10
N SER A 156 -7.13 22.11 15.54
CA SER A 156 -7.42 20.72 15.91
C SER A 156 -7.45 19.79 14.69
N VAL A 157 -8.05 20.23 13.58
CA VAL A 157 -8.05 19.48 12.31
C VAL A 157 -6.61 19.28 11.82
N ARG A 158 -5.76 20.30 11.93
CA ARG A 158 -4.35 20.22 11.55
C ARG A 158 -3.61 19.18 12.40
N GLY A 159 -3.76 19.23 13.73
CA GLY A 159 -3.16 18.24 14.63
C GLY A 159 -3.62 16.81 14.35
N TYR A 160 -4.91 16.63 14.06
CA TYR A 160 -5.49 15.35 13.65
C TYR A 160 -4.88 14.84 12.34
N ALA A 161 -4.82 15.68 11.32
CA ALA A 161 -4.28 15.32 10.01
C ALA A 161 -2.80 14.92 10.10
N GLU A 162 -2.00 15.65 10.89
CA GLU A 162 -0.59 15.30 11.14
C GLU A 162 -0.44 13.95 11.87
N ALA A 163 -1.30 13.66 12.85
CA ALA A 163 -1.28 12.37 13.56
C ALA A 163 -1.71 11.22 12.64
N ALA A 164 -2.77 11.40 11.86
CA ALA A 164 -3.23 10.41 10.88
C ALA A 164 -2.15 10.13 9.82
N ALA A 165 -1.50 11.18 9.31
CA ALA A 165 -0.39 11.04 8.36
C ALA A 165 0.82 10.31 8.99
N ARG A 166 1.18 10.62 10.24
CA ARG A 166 2.22 9.90 10.98
C ARG A 166 1.89 8.42 11.19
N GLN A 167 0.64 8.10 11.54
CA GLN A 167 0.20 6.73 11.74
C GLN A 167 0.20 5.92 10.44
N ALA A 168 -0.27 6.51 9.34
CA ALA A 168 -0.20 5.90 8.01
C ALA A 168 1.26 5.68 7.57
N GLY A 169 2.13 6.66 7.80
CA GLY A 169 3.56 6.55 7.52
C GLY A 169 4.26 5.47 8.34
N GLU A 170 3.96 5.36 9.64
CA GLU A 170 4.51 4.33 10.52
C GLU A 170 4.05 2.93 10.10
N ARG A 171 2.77 2.78 9.73
CA ARG A 171 2.24 1.51 9.20
C ARG A 171 2.98 1.07 7.94
N LEU A 172 3.19 1.99 7.00
CA LEU A 172 3.96 1.71 5.78
C LEU A 172 5.41 1.35 6.10
N ARG A 173 6.06 2.07 7.02
CA ARG A 173 7.43 1.79 7.47
C ARG A 173 7.56 0.39 8.06
N LEU A 174 6.63 0.00 8.94
CA LEU A 174 6.59 -1.33 9.55
C LEU A 174 6.30 -2.42 8.53
N GLN A 175 5.40 -2.18 7.58
CA GLN A 175 5.13 -3.11 6.49
C GLN A 175 6.37 -3.35 5.62
N ARG A 176 7.10 -2.29 5.24
CA ARG A 176 8.36 -2.42 4.49
C ARG A 176 9.38 -3.19 5.28
N ARG A 177 9.54 -2.88 6.58
CA ARG A 177 10.44 -3.62 7.46
C ARG A 177 10.08 -5.11 7.55
N LEU A 178 8.78 -5.42 7.65
CA LEU A 178 8.30 -6.81 7.64
C LEU A 178 8.64 -7.50 6.31
N MET A 179 8.40 -6.84 5.18
CA MET A 179 8.75 -7.38 3.86
C MET A 179 10.26 -7.58 3.70
N GLU A 180 11.10 -6.65 4.16
CA GLU A 180 12.57 -6.83 4.18
C GLU A 180 12.99 -8.07 4.98
N LEU A 181 12.40 -8.28 6.15
CA LEU A 181 12.70 -9.44 7.00
C LEU A 181 12.24 -10.76 6.36
N LEU A 182 11.06 -10.77 5.72
CA LEU A 182 10.51 -11.93 5.02
C LEU A 182 11.31 -12.29 3.76
N LEU A 183 11.73 -11.28 3.01
CA LEU A 183 12.35 -11.45 1.70
C LEU A 183 13.88 -11.55 1.77
N SER A 184 14.45 -11.51 2.97
CA SER A 184 15.87 -11.79 3.22
C SER A 184 16.23 -13.23 2.83
N GLU A 185 17.35 -13.42 2.11
CA GLU A 185 17.84 -14.77 1.75
C GLU A 185 18.17 -15.64 2.97
N HIS A 186 18.52 -15.00 4.08
CA HIS A 186 18.82 -15.67 5.33
C HIS A 186 17.57 -15.76 6.18
N HIS A 187 17.20 -16.97 6.59
CA HIS A 187 16.15 -17.19 7.56
C HIS A 187 16.38 -16.32 8.80
N PRO A 188 15.39 -15.52 9.23
CA PRO A 188 15.52 -14.74 10.44
C PRO A 188 15.76 -15.67 11.63
N ARG A 189 16.84 -15.43 12.37
CA ARG A 189 17.20 -16.15 13.60
C ARG A 189 17.40 -15.16 14.73
N GLY A 190 17.10 -15.57 15.96
CA GLY A 190 17.19 -14.72 17.14
C GLY A 190 16.36 -13.44 16.98
N ASP A 191 16.98 -12.30 17.26
CA ASP A 191 16.40 -10.96 17.22
C ASP A 191 15.63 -10.64 15.92
N ALA A 192 16.06 -11.17 14.78
CA ALA A 192 15.39 -10.93 13.49
C ALA A 192 14.02 -11.63 13.40
N ALA A 193 13.86 -12.79 14.03
CA ALA A 193 12.60 -13.52 14.07
C ALA A 193 11.60 -12.83 15.02
N GLU A 194 12.09 -12.33 16.16
CA GLU A 194 11.29 -11.55 17.10
C GLU A 194 10.82 -10.24 16.46
N ALA A 195 11.71 -9.53 15.77
CA ALA A 195 11.37 -8.30 15.05
C ALA A 195 10.32 -8.53 13.94
N LEU A 196 10.36 -9.68 13.27
CA LEU A 196 9.35 -10.05 12.27
C LEU A 196 7.97 -10.22 12.92
N VAL A 197 7.90 -10.97 14.02
CA VAL A 197 6.66 -11.18 14.78
C VAL A 197 6.10 -9.86 15.31
N GLU A 198 6.98 -9.00 15.86
CA GLU A 198 6.60 -7.68 16.37
C GLU A 198 6.04 -6.78 15.26
N CYS A 199 6.72 -6.69 14.11
CA CYS A 199 6.25 -5.89 12.98
C CYS A 199 4.89 -6.37 12.49
N ALA A 200 4.72 -7.69 12.32
CA ALA A 200 3.47 -8.31 11.89
C ALA A 200 2.32 -8.01 12.86
N ALA A 201 2.55 -8.15 14.16
CA ALA A 201 1.57 -7.84 15.21
C ALA A 201 1.16 -6.35 15.18
N ARG A 202 2.12 -5.43 15.07
CA ARG A 202 1.86 -3.98 15.06
C ARG A 202 1.05 -3.51 13.86
N ILE A 203 1.12 -4.19 12.72
CA ILE A 203 0.31 -3.87 11.53
C ILE A 203 -0.96 -4.73 11.42
N GLY A 204 -1.18 -5.67 12.36
CA GLY A 204 -2.33 -6.57 12.36
C GLY A 204 -2.30 -7.61 11.23
N TRP A 205 -1.11 -8.04 10.81
CA TRP A 205 -0.93 -9.06 9.78
C TRP A 205 -0.69 -10.42 10.44
N PRO A 206 -1.67 -11.34 10.45
CA PRO A 206 -1.47 -12.67 11.02
C PRO A 206 -0.42 -13.43 10.21
N LEU A 207 0.53 -14.07 10.88
CA LEU A 207 1.57 -14.85 10.22
C LEU A 207 0.93 -16.10 9.56
N PRO A 208 0.94 -16.21 8.23
CA PRO A 208 0.42 -17.38 7.52
C PRO A 208 1.40 -18.55 7.59
N ASP A 209 0.92 -19.75 7.35
CA ASP A 209 1.77 -20.94 7.21
C ASP A 209 2.53 -20.88 5.87
N ARG A 210 1.84 -20.42 4.81
CA ARG A 210 2.38 -20.35 3.47
C ARG A 210 2.18 -18.98 2.83
N VAL A 211 3.14 -18.61 2.00
CA VAL A 211 3.13 -17.37 1.22
C VAL A 211 3.54 -17.62 -0.22
N ALA A 212 3.07 -16.76 -1.12
CA ALA A 212 3.67 -16.57 -2.43
C ALA A 212 4.09 -15.10 -2.57
N VAL A 213 5.22 -14.87 -3.23
CA VAL A 213 5.75 -13.52 -3.47
C VAL A 213 5.59 -13.18 -4.94
N GLY A 214 5.03 -12.00 -5.20
CA GLY A 214 4.87 -11.45 -6.53
C GLY A 214 5.79 -10.28 -6.80
N VAL A 215 6.25 -10.19 -8.06
CA VAL A 215 6.99 -9.05 -8.60
C VAL A 215 6.20 -8.51 -9.77
N LEU A 216 5.88 -7.23 -9.72
CA LEU A 216 5.01 -6.56 -10.68
C LEU A 216 5.80 -5.63 -11.58
N LEU A 217 5.31 -5.46 -12.80
CA LEU A 217 5.73 -4.47 -13.77
C LEU A 217 4.64 -3.42 -13.89
N ARG A 218 5.02 -2.16 -13.66
CA ARG A 218 4.07 -1.04 -13.73
C ARG A 218 3.56 -0.85 -15.17
N PRO A 219 2.24 -0.74 -15.39
CA PRO A 219 1.71 -0.44 -16.72
C PRO A 219 2.04 0.99 -17.17
N ALA A 220 2.22 1.90 -16.21
CA ALA A 220 2.60 3.29 -16.44
C ALA A 220 3.37 3.86 -15.22
N ARG A 221 4.11 4.95 -15.40
CA ARG A 221 4.92 5.58 -14.34
C ARG A 221 4.08 6.01 -13.12
N GLU A 222 2.85 6.44 -13.35
CA GLU A 222 1.90 6.92 -12.33
C GLU A 222 0.78 5.90 -12.06
N ALA A 223 1.04 4.61 -12.28
CA ALA A 223 0.05 3.56 -12.04
C ALA A 223 -0.40 3.53 -10.57
N VAL A 224 -1.73 3.58 -10.38
CA VAL A 224 -2.36 3.43 -9.06
C VAL A 224 -2.15 2.01 -8.55
N ALA A 225 -1.80 1.86 -7.27
CA ALA A 225 -1.59 0.56 -6.65
C ALA A 225 -2.79 -0.39 -6.84
N PRO A 226 -2.58 -1.67 -7.18
CA PRO A 226 -3.67 -2.63 -7.35
C PRO A 226 -4.39 -2.89 -6.02
N ALA A 227 -5.71 -3.06 -6.08
CA ALA A 227 -6.56 -3.29 -4.92
C ALA A 227 -6.52 -4.75 -4.44
N VAL A 228 -5.33 -5.22 -4.03
CA VAL A 228 -5.04 -6.62 -3.63
C VAL A 228 -5.58 -7.03 -2.25
N GLY A 229 -6.34 -6.15 -1.59
CA GLY A 229 -6.93 -6.39 -0.27
C GLY A 229 -5.96 -6.14 0.88
N GLN A 230 -6.50 -6.02 2.10
CA GLN A 230 -5.74 -5.62 3.29
C GLN A 230 -4.78 -6.69 3.82
N SER A 231 -4.98 -7.95 3.45
CA SER A 231 -4.12 -9.06 3.89
C SER A 231 -2.89 -9.26 3.00
N VAL A 232 -2.88 -8.73 1.78
CA VAL A 232 -1.71 -8.80 0.90
C VAL A 232 -0.79 -7.63 1.23
N LEU A 233 0.46 -7.92 1.58
CA LEU A 233 1.47 -6.86 1.75
C LEU A 233 1.90 -6.42 0.36
N LEU A 234 1.83 -5.13 0.07
CA LEU A 234 2.20 -4.55 -1.21
C LEU A 234 3.11 -3.35 -0.98
N ASP A 235 4.32 -3.39 -1.55
CA ASP A 235 5.23 -2.26 -1.56
C ASP A 235 5.41 -1.73 -2.99
N MET A 236 5.00 -0.47 -3.17
CA MET A 236 5.00 0.26 -4.42
C MET A 236 6.23 1.15 -4.60
N GLU A 237 7.19 1.19 -3.66
CA GLU A 237 8.38 2.05 -3.80
C GLU A 237 9.46 1.47 -4.71
N TYR A 238 9.57 0.14 -4.78
CA TYR A 238 10.56 -0.52 -5.64
C TYR A 238 10.31 -0.21 -7.12
N GLU A 239 11.35 -0.23 -7.97
CA GLU A 239 11.18 -0.12 -9.43
C GLU A 239 10.25 -1.21 -9.99
N GLN A 240 10.34 -2.41 -9.41
CA GLN A 240 9.39 -3.49 -9.62
C GLN A 240 8.63 -3.71 -8.30
N PRO A 241 7.37 -3.26 -8.19
CA PRO A 241 6.60 -3.42 -6.97
C PRO A 241 6.56 -4.88 -6.50
N ARG A 242 6.66 -5.08 -5.20
CA ARG A 242 6.69 -6.41 -4.58
C ARG A 242 5.43 -6.64 -3.78
N MET A 243 4.91 -7.86 -3.83
CA MET A 243 3.78 -8.26 -2.99
C MET A 243 4.03 -9.60 -2.29
N VAL A 244 3.52 -9.73 -1.07
CA VAL A 244 3.48 -10.99 -0.33
C VAL A 244 2.03 -11.39 -0.13
N VAL A 245 1.66 -12.52 -0.72
CA VAL A 245 0.32 -13.11 -0.70
C VAL A 245 0.28 -14.18 0.40
N PRO A 246 -0.39 -13.96 1.55
CA PRO A 246 -0.60 -15.01 2.54
C PRO A 246 -1.63 -16.02 2.05
N GLU A 247 -1.42 -17.30 2.32
CA GLU A 247 -2.32 -18.40 1.92
C GLU A 247 -2.78 -18.29 0.46
N PRO A 248 -1.84 -18.37 -0.50
CA PRO A 248 -2.14 -18.15 -1.92
C PRO A 248 -3.18 -19.14 -2.48
N ASP A 249 -3.29 -20.32 -1.89
CA ASP A 249 -4.21 -21.38 -2.30
C ASP A 249 -5.56 -21.32 -1.55
N ALA A 250 -5.77 -20.32 -0.68
CA ALA A 250 -7.03 -20.13 0.02
C ALA A 250 -8.17 -19.79 -0.96
N ALA A 251 -9.37 -20.28 -0.67
CA ALA A 251 -10.55 -20.05 -1.51
C ALA A 251 -10.80 -18.55 -1.76
N GLY A 252 -11.01 -18.17 -3.03
CA GLY A 252 -11.24 -16.78 -3.46
C GLY A 252 -9.97 -15.94 -3.61
N ARG A 253 -8.79 -16.45 -3.20
CA ARG A 253 -7.53 -15.72 -3.33
C ARG A 253 -7.09 -15.56 -4.79
N PRO A 254 -7.10 -16.61 -5.63
CA PRO A 254 -6.73 -16.48 -7.04
C PRO A 254 -7.65 -15.50 -7.78
N GLU A 255 -8.97 -15.57 -7.55
CA GLU A 255 -9.95 -14.70 -8.20
C GLU A 255 -9.78 -13.23 -7.77
N LEU A 256 -9.50 -12.99 -6.49
CA LEU A 256 -9.22 -11.66 -5.98
C LEU A 256 -7.98 -11.05 -6.65
N LEU A 257 -6.89 -11.83 -6.74
CA LEU A 257 -5.65 -11.38 -7.34
C LEU A 257 -5.82 -11.13 -8.84
N HIS A 258 -6.46 -12.06 -9.55
CA HIS A 258 -6.74 -11.90 -10.98
C HIS A 258 -7.49 -10.60 -11.28
N ARG A 259 -8.56 -10.31 -10.52
CA ARG A 259 -9.32 -9.06 -10.66
C ARG A 259 -8.48 -7.83 -10.32
N ALA A 260 -7.76 -7.86 -9.20
CA ALA A 260 -6.97 -6.72 -8.71
C ALA A 260 -5.78 -6.36 -9.62
N LEU A 261 -5.23 -7.36 -10.33
CA LEU A 261 -4.04 -7.23 -11.17
C LEU A 261 -4.38 -7.12 -12.66
N THR A 262 -5.65 -6.93 -13.03
CA THR A 262 -6.06 -6.65 -14.40
C THR A 262 -5.26 -5.46 -14.96
N GLY A 263 -4.58 -5.64 -16.09
CA GLY A 263 -3.75 -4.62 -16.73
C GLY A 263 -2.32 -4.50 -16.17
N TRP A 264 -1.98 -5.26 -15.13
CA TRP A 264 -0.60 -5.41 -14.66
C TRP A 264 0.09 -6.56 -15.38
N SER A 265 1.41 -6.46 -15.50
CA SER A 265 2.26 -7.59 -15.87
C SER A 265 3.15 -7.95 -14.68
N GLY A 266 3.68 -9.16 -14.64
CA GLY A 266 4.56 -9.60 -13.56
C GLY A 266 4.44 -11.10 -13.31
N ALA A 267 5.03 -11.56 -12.22
CA ALA A 267 4.98 -12.97 -11.87
C ALA A 267 4.79 -13.18 -10.37
N ILE A 268 4.11 -14.27 -10.02
CA ILE A 268 3.95 -14.79 -8.66
C ILE A 268 4.77 -16.08 -8.56
N GLY A 269 5.69 -16.12 -7.62
CA GLY A 269 6.50 -17.31 -7.33
C GLY A 269 5.67 -18.47 -6.76
N PRO A 270 6.27 -19.66 -6.65
CA PRO A 270 5.58 -20.82 -6.10
C PRO A 270 5.22 -20.59 -4.63
N PRO A 271 4.09 -21.14 -4.16
CA PRO A 271 3.70 -21.04 -2.76
C PRO A 271 4.64 -21.86 -1.86
N VAL A 272 5.21 -21.22 -0.85
CA VAL A 272 6.27 -21.77 0.04
C VAL A 272 5.92 -21.52 1.51
N PRO A 273 6.53 -22.24 2.47
CA PRO A 273 6.46 -21.85 3.88
C PRO A 273 6.86 -20.40 4.10
N LEU A 274 6.28 -19.71 5.09
CA LEU A 274 6.56 -18.29 5.37
C LEU A 274 8.06 -17.95 5.39
N ALA A 275 8.85 -18.79 6.03
CA ALA A 275 10.27 -18.57 6.22
C ALA A 275 11.09 -18.75 4.92
N ASP A 276 10.50 -19.37 3.90
CA ASP A 276 11.07 -19.57 2.57
C ASP A 276 10.63 -18.51 1.55
N ALA A 277 9.98 -17.41 1.98
CA ALA A 277 9.45 -16.38 1.08
C ALA A 277 10.47 -15.85 0.06
N ALA A 278 11.74 -15.70 0.46
CA ALA A 278 12.83 -15.33 -0.46
C ALA A 278 13.01 -16.30 -1.64
N LYS A 279 12.72 -17.60 -1.48
CA LYS A 279 12.73 -18.57 -2.59
C LYS A 279 11.61 -18.29 -3.58
N SER A 280 10.42 -17.94 -3.10
CA SER A 280 9.32 -17.53 -3.97
C SER A 280 9.67 -16.23 -4.72
N LEU A 281 10.28 -15.25 -4.03
CA LEU A 281 10.73 -14.01 -4.66
C LEU A 281 11.69 -14.28 -5.82
N ARG A 282 12.72 -15.12 -5.59
CA ARG A 282 13.70 -15.48 -6.62
C ARG A 282 13.07 -16.02 -7.90
N TRP A 283 12.04 -16.86 -7.78
CA TRP A 283 11.33 -17.39 -8.95
C TRP A 283 10.46 -16.34 -9.65
N ALA A 284 9.83 -15.44 -8.89
CA ALA A 284 9.09 -14.32 -9.46
C ALA A 284 10.01 -13.36 -10.23
N GLU A 285 11.16 -12.98 -9.65
CA GLU A 285 12.16 -12.16 -10.32
C GLU A 285 12.74 -12.85 -11.56
N ALA A 286 12.97 -14.17 -11.47
CA ALA A 286 13.37 -15.00 -12.60
C ALA A 286 12.36 -14.95 -13.76
N ALA A 287 11.06 -15.09 -13.47
CA ALA A 287 10.01 -15.00 -14.46
C ALA A 287 9.92 -13.60 -15.08
N VAL A 288 10.02 -12.53 -14.27
CA VAL A 288 10.02 -11.16 -14.77
C VAL A 288 11.21 -10.88 -15.70
N ARG A 289 12.42 -11.35 -15.36
CA ARG A 289 13.58 -11.26 -16.28
C ARG A 289 13.33 -11.98 -17.61
N LEU A 290 12.65 -13.13 -17.60
CA LEU A 290 12.27 -13.84 -18.83
C LEU A 290 11.20 -13.08 -19.63
N MET A 291 10.25 -12.40 -18.97
CA MET A 291 9.28 -11.53 -19.64
C MET A 291 9.95 -10.33 -20.32
N GLU A 292 10.88 -9.66 -19.65
CA GLU A 292 11.64 -8.53 -20.21
C GLU A 292 12.42 -8.94 -21.46
N ARG A 293 12.95 -10.17 -21.47
CA ARG A 293 13.60 -10.81 -22.63
C ARG A 293 12.61 -11.33 -23.69
N ARG A 294 11.30 -11.21 -23.47
CA ARG A 294 10.22 -11.73 -24.33
C ARG A 294 10.22 -13.26 -24.51
N LEU A 295 10.74 -13.97 -23.50
CA LEU A 295 10.75 -15.44 -23.42
C LEU A 295 9.53 -15.98 -22.66
N LEU A 296 8.83 -15.12 -21.92
CA LEU A 296 7.52 -15.39 -21.33
C LEU A 296 6.51 -14.33 -21.79
N PRO A 297 5.21 -14.65 -21.86
CA PRO A 297 4.18 -13.70 -22.25
C PRO A 297 4.10 -12.53 -21.27
N ALA A 298 3.73 -11.36 -21.79
CA ALA A 298 3.45 -10.16 -21.01
C ALA A 298 1.97 -9.77 -21.19
N GLY A 299 1.48 -8.84 -20.37
CA GLY A 299 0.09 -8.38 -20.39
C GLY A 299 -0.80 -8.94 -19.27
N GLU A 300 -0.27 -9.89 -18.49
CA GLU A 300 -0.92 -10.41 -17.29
C GLU A 300 0.13 -10.81 -16.24
N VAL A 301 -0.33 -11.05 -15.01
CA VAL A 301 0.52 -11.58 -13.94
C VAL A 301 0.50 -13.10 -13.99
N LEU A 302 1.65 -13.71 -14.27
CA LEU A 302 1.79 -15.16 -14.43
C LEU A 302 2.06 -15.86 -13.09
N HIS A 303 1.64 -17.11 -12.98
CA HIS A 303 2.07 -17.99 -11.90
C HIS A 303 3.30 -18.81 -12.35
N CYS A 304 4.40 -18.73 -11.60
CA CYS A 304 5.65 -19.43 -11.93
C CYS A 304 5.45 -20.95 -12.08
N THR A 305 4.52 -21.52 -11.32
CA THR A 305 4.15 -22.95 -11.37
C THR A 305 3.61 -23.38 -12.74
N GLU A 306 3.00 -22.47 -13.50
CA GLU A 306 2.49 -22.73 -14.85
C GLU A 306 3.58 -22.64 -15.93
N HIS A 307 4.73 -22.02 -15.59
CA HIS A 307 5.86 -21.80 -16.50
C HIS A 307 7.15 -22.49 -16.02
N THR A 308 7.01 -23.61 -15.30
CA THR A 308 8.13 -24.34 -14.67
C THR A 308 9.21 -24.75 -15.67
N GLU A 309 8.85 -25.24 -16.87
CA GLU A 309 9.82 -25.65 -17.89
C GLU A 309 10.72 -24.49 -18.33
N ALA A 310 10.13 -23.32 -18.60
CA ALA A 310 10.88 -22.11 -18.95
C ALA A 310 11.79 -21.65 -17.82
N LEU A 311 11.29 -21.65 -16.58
CA LEU A 311 12.07 -21.22 -15.42
C LEU A 311 13.25 -22.15 -15.11
N VAL A 312 13.09 -23.46 -15.31
CA VAL A 312 14.17 -24.43 -15.06
C VAL A 312 15.20 -24.40 -16.18
N LEU A 313 14.77 -24.31 -17.44
CA LEU A 313 15.68 -24.44 -18.59
C LEU A 313 16.32 -23.12 -19.04
N LEU A 314 15.74 -21.96 -18.71
CA LEU A 314 16.25 -20.67 -19.18
C LEU A 314 17.02 -19.88 -18.10
N GLN A 315 16.96 -20.27 -16.83
CA GLN A 315 17.75 -19.63 -15.76
C GLN A 315 19.25 -19.97 -15.84
N PRO A 316 19.69 -21.23 -15.94
CA PRO A 316 21.11 -21.59 -15.99
C PRO A 316 21.65 -21.50 -17.42
N GLU A 317 21.60 -20.31 -18.02
CA GLU A 317 21.91 -20.08 -19.44
C GLU A 317 23.29 -20.60 -19.83
N GLU A 318 24.32 -20.31 -19.03
CA GLU A 318 25.70 -20.70 -19.33
C GLU A 318 25.89 -22.22 -19.31
N LEU A 319 25.21 -22.93 -18.40
CA LEU A 319 25.30 -24.39 -18.29
C LEU A 319 24.54 -25.08 -19.44
N ILE A 320 23.38 -24.54 -19.82
CA ILE A 320 22.60 -25.06 -20.94
C ILE A 320 23.33 -24.79 -22.26
N ASP A 321 23.98 -23.64 -22.40
CA ASP A 321 24.75 -23.30 -23.60
C ASP A 321 26.00 -24.16 -23.75
N ASP A 322 26.75 -24.38 -22.66
CA ASP A 322 27.90 -25.31 -22.65
C ASP A 322 27.46 -26.74 -23.01
N LEU A 323 26.34 -27.20 -22.44
CA LEU A 323 25.78 -28.50 -22.79
C LEU A 323 25.33 -28.55 -24.27
N ALA A 324 24.68 -27.49 -24.76
CA ALA A 324 24.23 -27.41 -26.15
C ALA A 324 25.41 -27.45 -27.13
N LEU A 325 26.51 -26.73 -26.83
CA LEU A 325 27.73 -26.75 -27.64
C LEU A 325 28.31 -28.17 -27.77
N ARG A 326 28.32 -28.95 -26.68
CA ARG A 326 28.79 -30.35 -26.71
C ARG A 326 27.81 -31.27 -27.42
N CYS A 327 26.54 -31.26 -27.01
CA CYS A 327 25.52 -32.21 -27.48
C CYS A 327 25.16 -32.01 -28.96
N LEU A 328 25.17 -30.76 -29.42
CA LEU A 328 24.79 -30.39 -30.79
C LEU A 328 25.99 -30.14 -31.71
N ALA A 329 27.23 -30.37 -31.25
CA ALA A 329 28.44 -30.26 -32.06
C ALA A 329 28.34 -30.95 -33.44
N PRO A 330 27.72 -32.15 -33.59
CA PRO A 330 27.57 -32.77 -34.90
C PRO A 330 26.79 -31.93 -35.91
N LEU A 331 25.81 -31.12 -35.47
CA LEU A 331 25.01 -30.26 -36.36
C LEU A 331 25.79 -29.08 -36.93
N ALA A 332 26.90 -28.68 -36.31
CA ALA A 332 27.71 -27.53 -36.76
C ALA A 332 28.23 -27.73 -38.19
N HIS A 333 28.44 -28.97 -38.61
CA HIS A 333 28.95 -29.34 -39.93
C HIS A 333 27.86 -29.36 -41.03
N CYS A 334 26.58 -29.33 -40.66
CA CYS A 334 25.46 -29.45 -41.61
C CYS A 334 25.05 -28.11 -42.24
N GLY A 335 25.60 -26.99 -41.78
CA GLY A 335 25.16 -25.64 -42.13
C GLY A 335 23.87 -25.22 -41.38
N PRO A 336 23.67 -23.92 -41.12
CA PRO A 336 22.70 -23.44 -40.12
C PRO A 336 21.25 -23.83 -40.43
N ALA A 337 20.81 -23.66 -41.68
CA ALA A 337 19.42 -23.97 -42.06
C ALA A 337 19.11 -25.47 -42.04
N HIS A 338 20.08 -26.31 -42.41
CA HIS A 338 19.89 -27.76 -42.41
C HIS A 338 20.01 -28.34 -40.99
N GLY A 339 21.00 -27.88 -40.22
CA GLY A 339 21.17 -28.21 -38.81
C GLY A 339 19.92 -27.91 -38.00
N ARG A 340 19.31 -26.73 -38.17
CA ARG A 340 18.02 -26.40 -37.52
C ARG A 340 16.91 -27.40 -37.84
N ARG A 341 16.76 -27.81 -39.11
CA ARG A 341 15.75 -28.81 -39.50
C ARG A 341 16.01 -30.19 -38.91
N LEU A 342 17.28 -30.57 -38.76
CA LEU A 342 17.66 -31.82 -38.08
C LEU A 342 17.37 -31.72 -36.58
N ALA A 343 17.72 -30.62 -35.92
CA ALA A 343 17.38 -30.35 -34.52
C ALA A 343 15.86 -30.39 -34.26
N GLU A 344 15.05 -29.75 -35.11
CA GLU A 344 13.58 -29.80 -35.04
C GLU A 344 13.05 -31.24 -35.20
N THR A 345 13.66 -32.01 -36.10
CA THR A 345 13.27 -33.41 -36.32
C THR A 345 13.67 -34.30 -35.16
N LEU A 346 14.86 -34.07 -34.58
CA LEU A 346 15.37 -34.77 -33.42
C LEU A 346 14.49 -34.51 -32.20
N LEU A 347 14.17 -33.26 -31.90
CA LEU A 347 13.27 -32.92 -30.78
C LEU A 347 11.89 -33.57 -30.95
N ALA A 348 11.31 -33.47 -32.15
CA ALA A 348 10.01 -34.10 -32.42
C ALA A 348 10.06 -35.62 -32.27
N TRP A 349 11.17 -36.27 -32.63
CA TRP A 349 11.36 -37.70 -32.43
C TRP A 349 11.58 -38.08 -30.96
N LEU A 350 12.37 -37.31 -30.20
CA LEU A 350 12.60 -37.57 -28.77
C LEU A 350 11.30 -37.48 -27.96
N GLU A 351 10.45 -36.49 -28.27
CA GLU A 351 9.16 -36.30 -27.59
C GLU A 351 8.06 -37.28 -28.05
N THR A 352 8.29 -38.05 -29.12
CA THR A 352 7.29 -38.96 -29.69
C THR A 352 7.68 -40.41 -29.42
N ARG A 353 6.80 -41.18 -28.76
CA ARG A 353 7.00 -42.63 -28.55
C ARG A 353 6.80 -43.49 -29.81
N GLY A 354 6.54 -42.86 -30.95
CA GLY A 354 6.17 -43.46 -32.23
C GLY A 354 7.27 -43.41 -33.29
N GLY A 355 6.91 -43.79 -34.52
CA GLY A 355 7.82 -43.85 -35.65
C GLY A 355 7.83 -42.57 -36.50
N ALA A 356 8.42 -42.69 -37.70
CA ALA A 356 8.49 -41.58 -38.65
C ALA A 356 7.13 -40.98 -39.07
N PRO A 357 6.01 -41.74 -39.20
CA PRO A 357 4.69 -41.16 -39.51
C PRO A 357 4.20 -40.16 -38.47
N GLU A 358 4.35 -40.46 -37.17
CA GLU A 358 3.88 -39.60 -36.08
C GLU A 358 4.70 -38.30 -36.01
N VAL A 359 6.03 -38.42 -36.13
CA VAL A 359 6.94 -37.27 -36.18
C VAL A 359 6.64 -36.39 -37.41
N ALA A 360 6.32 -37.00 -38.55
CA ALA A 360 5.98 -36.29 -39.78
C ALA A 360 4.68 -35.50 -39.66
N ALA A 361 3.64 -36.09 -39.06
CA ALA A 361 2.38 -35.42 -38.77
C ALA A 361 2.58 -34.21 -37.84
N ARG A 362 3.47 -34.33 -36.84
CA ARG A 362 3.79 -33.25 -35.92
C ARG A 362 4.55 -32.09 -36.58
N LEU A 363 5.46 -32.40 -37.49
CA LEU A 363 6.29 -31.41 -38.19
C LEU A 363 5.63 -30.83 -39.45
N GLY A 364 4.51 -31.40 -39.91
CA GLY A 364 3.84 -30.99 -41.14
C GLY A 364 4.66 -31.30 -42.40
N VAL A 365 5.39 -32.42 -42.40
CA VAL A 365 6.24 -32.85 -43.53
C VAL A 365 5.90 -34.28 -43.97
N HIS A 366 6.42 -34.72 -45.11
CA HIS A 366 6.21 -36.10 -45.58
C HIS A 366 6.98 -37.13 -44.73
N PRO A 367 6.41 -38.32 -44.43
CA PRO A 367 7.09 -39.37 -43.65
C PRO A 367 8.44 -39.81 -44.21
N GLN A 368 8.63 -39.79 -45.53
CA GLN A 368 9.94 -40.11 -46.13
C GLN A 368 11.00 -39.06 -45.78
N THR A 369 10.63 -37.78 -45.68
CA THR A 369 11.54 -36.71 -45.26
C THR A 369 12.01 -36.92 -43.82
N VAL A 370 11.12 -37.36 -42.93
CA VAL A 370 11.49 -37.70 -41.55
C VAL A 370 12.43 -38.92 -41.54
N ARG A 371 12.12 -39.99 -42.27
CA ARG A 371 13.01 -41.18 -42.35
C ARG A 371 14.40 -40.81 -42.86
N TYR A 372 14.48 -39.92 -43.85
CA TYR A 372 15.74 -39.41 -44.38
C TYR A 372 16.52 -38.64 -43.29
N ARG A 373 15.88 -37.66 -42.64
CA ARG A 373 16.52 -36.87 -41.57
C ARG A 373 16.93 -37.71 -40.37
N LEU A 374 16.11 -38.67 -39.94
CA LEU A 374 16.45 -39.58 -38.84
C LEU A 374 17.63 -40.49 -39.18
N ARG A 375 17.79 -40.87 -40.46
CA ARG A 375 18.98 -41.60 -40.89
C ARG A 375 20.24 -40.73 -40.78
N GLN A 376 20.18 -39.50 -41.28
CA GLN A 376 21.29 -38.54 -41.14
C GLN A 376 21.64 -38.28 -39.67
N ILE A 377 20.62 -38.13 -38.82
CA ILE A 377 20.79 -37.98 -37.37
C ILE A 377 21.51 -39.21 -36.78
N ARG A 378 21.14 -40.44 -37.16
CA ARG A 378 21.86 -41.64 -36.71
C ARG A 378 23.29 -41.71 -37.24
N GLU A 379 23.54 -41.23 -38.45
CA GLU A 379 24.91 -41.13 -38.99
C GLU A 379 25.78 -40.13 -38.22
N LEU A 380 25.18 -39.07 -37.67
CA LEU A 380 25.88 -38.02 -36.92
C LEU A 380 26.21 -38.41 -35.46
N TRP A 381 25.30 -39.10 -34.77
CA TRP A 381 25.47 -39.46 -33.35
C TRP A 381 25.77 -40.96 -33.12
N GLY A 382 25.61 -41.82 -34.12
CA GLY A 382 25.79 -43.27 -33.97
C GLY A 382 24.84 -43.87 -32.92
N ASP A 383 25.34 -44.86 -32.19
CA ASP A 383 24.57 -45.57 -31.15
C ASP A 383 24.32 -44.71 -29.89
N GLU A 384 25.06 -43.60 -29.71
CA GLU A 384 24.88 -42.70 -28.56
C GLU A 384 23.46 -42.09 -28.53
N ILE A 385 22.81 -41.96 -29.68
CA ILE A 385 21.46 -41.39 -29.77
C ILE A 385 20.37 -42.24 -29.09
N ASP A 386 20.65 -43.52 -28.88
CA ASP A 386 19.74 -44.43 -28.18
C ASP A 386 20.09 -44.57 -26.68
N HIS A 387 21.21 -43.99 -26.22
CA HIS A 387 21.59 -44.00 -24.80
C HIS A 387 20.66 -43.10 -23.97
N PRO A 388 20.04 -43.58 -22.88
CA PRO A 388 19.09 -42.82 -22.07
C PRO A 388 19.58 -41.43 -21.62
N ASP A 389 20.79 -41.34 -21.09
CA ASP A 389 21.33 -40.07 -20.61
C ASP A 389 21.57 -39.06 -21.74
N ARG A 390 22.05 -39.54 -22.90
CA ARG A 390 22.27 -38.69 -24.08
C ARG A 390 20.97 -38.19 -24.66
N ARG A 391 19.95 -39.04 -24.70
CA ARG A 391 18.60 -38.64 -25.11
C ARG A 391 18.06 -37.53 -24.23
N PHE A 392 18.25 -37.65 -22.90
CA PHE A 392 17.83 -36.62 -21.96
C PHE A 392 18.59 -35.31 -22.17
N GLU A 393 19.92 -35.35 -22.29
CA GLU A 393 20.74 -34.16 -22.57
C GLU A 393 20.33 -33.46 -23.88
N LEU A 394 20.14 -34.22 -24.96
CA LEU A 394 19.68 -33.71 -26.25
C LEU A 394 18.28 -33.10 -26.15
N GLU A 395 17.36 -33.76 -25.47
CA GLU A 395 16.01 -33.26 -25.27
C GLU A 395 16.01 -31.96 -24.46
N LEU A 396 16.82 -31.88 -23.40
CA LEU A 396 16.98 -30.70 -22.55
C LEU A 396 17.41 -29.47 -23.36
N VAL A 397 18.50 -29.59 -24.12
CA VAL A 397 19.06 -28.46 -24.90
C VAL A 397 18.13 -28.07 -26.04
N LEU A 398 17.50 -29.03 -26.71
CA LEU A 398 16.55 -28.73 -27.79
C LEU A 398 15.26 -28.08 -27.26
N ARG A 399 14.77 -28.47 -26.08
CA ARG A 399 13.64 -27.79 -25.42
C ARG A 399 14.01 -26.36 -25.04
N ALA A 400 15.22 -26.12 -24.52
CA ALA A 400 15.71 -24.77 -24.25
C ALA A 400 15.79 -23.90 -25.51
N GLN A 401 16.35 -24.41 -26.61
CA GLN A 401 16.39 -23.71 -27.90
C GLN A 401 14.98 -23.41 -28.45
N ARG A 402 14.02 -24.32 -28.29
CA ARG A 402 12.61 -24.09 -28.65
C ARG A 402 12.01 -22.94 -27.84
N LEU A 403 12.22 -22.93 -26.53
CA LEU A 403 11.73 -21.87 -25.65
C LEU A 403 12.33 -20.50 -25.98
N ARG A 404 13.56 -20.45 -26.51
CA ARG A 404 14.21 -19.24 -27.01
C ARG A 404 13.76 -18.81 -28.41
N GLY A 405 12.93 -19.61 -29.09
CA GLY A 405 12.49 -19.37 -30.46
C GLY A 405 13.52 -19.73 -31.55
N GLU A 406 14.62 -20.37 -31.17
CA GLU A 406 15.69 -20.80 -32.08
C GLU A 406 15.26 -22.03 -32.91
N LEU A 407 14.39 -22.87 -32.36
CA LEU A 407 13.67 -23.92 -33.07
C LEU A 407 12.23 -23.49 -33.31
N GLY A 408 11.65 -23.85 -34.47
CA GLY A 408 10.24 -23.57 -34.71
C GLY A 408 9.34 -24.29 -33.71
N ASP A 409 8.28 -23.63 -33.23
CA ASP A 409 7.25 -24.30 -32.43
C ASP A 409 6.25 -25.01 -33.36
N PRO A 410 6.20 -26.36 -33.37
CA PRO A 410 5.19 -27.08 -34.13
C PRO A 410 3.76 -26.87 -33.58
N ARG A 411 3.58 -26.39 -32.33
CA ARG A 411 2.26 -26.13 -31.74
C ARG A 411 1.66 -24.79 -32.18
N ALA A 412 2.47 -23.80 -32.54
CA ALA A 412 2.02 -22.49 -33.03
C ALA A 412 1.48 -22.51 -34.48
N ARG A 413 1.53 -23.66 -35.19
CA ARG A 413 1.05 -23.82 -36.57
C ARG A 413 -0.32 -24.50 -36.68
N ARG A 414 -1.08 -24.60 -35.59
CA ARG A 414 -2.42 -25.20 -35.56
C ARG A 414 -3.51 -24.18 -35.33
#